data_AF-H8ZD26-F1
#
_entry.id   AF-H8ZD26-F1
#
_cell.length_a   1.000
_cell.length_b   1.000
_cell.length_c   1.000
_cell.angle_alpha   90.00
_cell.angle_beta   90.00
_cell.angle_gamma   90.00
#
_symmetry.space_group_name_H-M   'P 1'
#
loop_
_entity.id
_entity.type
_entity.pdbx_description
1 polymer ?
#
loop_
_entity_poly.entity_id
_entity_poly.type
_entity_poly.pdbx_seq_one_letter_code
_entity_poly.pdbx_strand_id
1 'polypeptide(L)'
;MDQKEEYAPVDDGVDLSKHPSGLIPTIQNIVATVNLCCRLDLKAIALGARNAEYNPKRFAAVIIRIRKPRTTALIFASGKMVVTGARSEEDSKMAAKKYSIIIRRLGYPVRFTEFKIQNIVSSCDTKFSIRLEGLVFGHSNYSSYEPELFPGLIYRMVK
;
A
#
# COMPACT_ATOMS: atom_id res chain seq x y z
N MET A 1 -33.32 -17.15 8.23
CA MET A 1 -32.40 -18.27 8.00
C MET A 1 -31.03 -17.63 7.81
N ASP A 2 -30.51 -17.10 8.91
CA ASP A 2 -29.31 -16.28 8.94
C ASP A 2 -28.14 -17.19 9.32
N GLN A 3 -27.30 -17.47 8.32
CA GLN A 3 -26.07 -18.22 8.54
C GLN A 3 -25.12 -17.34 9.34
N LYS A 4 -24.89 -17.69 10.61
CA LYS A 4 -23.75 -17.21 11.38
C LYS A 4 -22.50 -17.82 10.75
N GLU A 5 -21.64 -16.98 10.18
CA GLU A 5 -20.25 -17.36 9.91
C GLU A 5 -19.56 -17.59 11.26
N GLU A 6 -19.37 -18.87 11.58
CA GLU A 6 -18.62 -19.33 12.74
C GLU A 6 -17.13 -19.06 12.47
N TYR A 7 -16.57 -18.04 13.12
CA TYR A 7 -15.14 -17.81 13.15
C TYR A 7 -14.49 -18.96 13.95
N ALA A 8 -13.99 -19.97 13.25
CA ALA A 8 -13.11 -20.96 13.86
C ALA A 8 -11.89 -20.23 14.44
N PRO A 9 -11.46 -20.55 15.67
CA PRO A 9 -10.20 -20.02 16.20
C PRO A 9 -9.06 -20.62 15.39
N VAL A 10 -8.41 -19.79 14.59
CA VAL A 10 -7.15 -20.14 13.92
C VAL A 10 -6.08 -20.13 14.99
N ASP A 11 -5.84 -21.27 15.63
CA ASP A 11 -4.67 -21.49 16.48
C ASP A 11 -3.44 -21.71 15.58
N ASP A 12 -3.03 -20.66 14.87
CA ASP A 12 -1.75 -20.64 14.16
C ASP A 12 -0.69 -20.24 15.17
N GLY A 13 -0.09 -21.24 15.82
CA GLY A 13 0.98 -21.08 16.81
C GLY A 13 1.96 -19.99 16.40
N VAL A 14 1.84 -18.83 17.04
CA VAL A 14 2.68 -17.67 16.76
C VAL A 14 4.11 -18.04 17.09
N ASP A 15 5.03 -17.90 16.12
CA ASP A 15 6.45 -18.10 16.35
C ASP A 15 6.97 -17.04 17.34
N LEU A 16 7.00 -17.40 18.63
CA LEU A 16 7.41 -16.52 19.72
C LEU A 16 8.88 -16.10 19.62
N SER A 17 9.70 -16.80 18.83
CA SER A 17 11.08 -16.38 18.56
C SER A 17 11.14 -15.11 17.70
N LYS A 18 10.19 -14.93 16.80
CA LYS A 18 10.05 -13.74 15.94
C LYS A 18 9.08 -12.71 16.50
N HIS A 19 8.08 -13.16 17.25
CA HIS A 19 7.04 -12.33 17.85
C HIS A 19 6.95 -12.57 19.36
N PRO A 20 7.91 -12.06 20.17
CA PRO A 20 7.92 -12.28 21.62
C PRO A 20 6.66 -11.77 22.34
N SER A 21 5.98 -10.77 21.77
CA SER A 21 4.71 -10.24 22.30
C SER A 21 3.50 -11.13 22.00
N GLY A 22 3.64 -12.17 21.17
CA GLY A 22 2.53 -12.96 20.63
C GLY A 22 1.65 -12.21 19.62
N LEU A 23 1.95 -10.94 19.33
CA LEU A 23 1.16 -10.11 18.42
C LEU A 23 1.79 -10.10 17.02
N ILE A 24 0.98 -10.43 16.00
CA ILE A 24 1.37 -10.33 14.60
C ILE A 24 0.63 -9.13 13.98
N PRO A 25 1.34 -8.05 13.60
CA PRO A 25 0.73 -6.95 12.85
C PRO A 25 0.18 -7.41 11.50
N THR A 26 -0.99 -6.89 11.14
CA THR A 26 -1.64 -7.17 9.85
C THR A 26 -1.25 -6.11 8.83
N ILE A 27 -0.79 -6.53 7.65
CA ILE A 27 -0.48 -5.61 6.55
C ILE A 27 -1.78 -5.04 5.98
N GLN A 28 -1.88 -3.71 5.98
CA GLN A 28 -3.04 -2.98 5.47
C GLN A 28 -2.82 -2.42 4.08
N ASN A 29 -1.58 -2.01 3.76
CA ASN A 29 -1.26 -1.44 2.46
C ASN A 29 0.23 -1.61 2.13
N ILE A 30 0.51 -1.91 0.87
CA ILE A 30 1.84 -1.90 0.30
C ILE A 30 1.88 -0.89 -0.85
N VAL A 31 2.94 -0.09 -0.86
CA VAL A 31 3.28 0.81 -1.97
C VAL A 31 4.53 0.26 -2.64
N ALA A 32 4.45 0.02 -3.95
CA ALA A 32 5.56 -0.44 -4.76
C ALA A 32 5.77 0.46 -5.97
N THR A 33 6.99 0.48 -6.50
CA THR A 33 7.32 1.12 -7.76
C THR A 33 7.88 0.12 -8.74
N VAL A 34 7.73 0.41 -10.02
CA VAL A 34 8.36 -0.31 -11.12
C VAL A 34 8.67 0.65 -12.25
N ASN A 35 9.69 0.34 -13.04
CA ASN A 35 10.04 1.07 -14.25
C ASN A 35 9.59 0.28 -15.48
N LEU A 36 8.85 0.96 -16.37
CA LEU A 36 8.35 0.40 -17.63
C LEU A 36 9.35 0.60 -18.80
N CYS A 37 10.42 1.37 -18.57
CA CYS A 37 11.53 1.65 -19.48
C CYS A 37 11.12 2.13 -20.89
N CYS A 38 10.04 2.90 -20.98
CA CYS A 38 9.59 3.56 -22.21
C CYS A 38 8.86 4.86 -21.88
N ARG A 39 8.89 5.81 -22.83
CA ARG A 39 8.08 7.04 -22.76
C ARG A 39 6.62 6.70 -23.03
N LEU A 40 5.73 7.31 -22.26
CA LEU A 40 4.29 7.04 -22.32
C LEU A 40 3.52 8.32 -22.65
N ASP A 41 2.63 8.23 -23.64
CA ASP A 41 1.65 9.28 -23.88
C ASP A 41 0.45 9.04 -22.97
N LEU A 42 0.36 9.87 -21.93
CA LEU A 42 -0.66 9.78 -20.90
C LEU A 42 -2.07 10.04 -21.43
N LYS A 43 -2.22 10.91 -22.45
CA LYS A 43 -3.53 11.18 -23.06
C LYS A 43 -4.02 9.96 -23.83
N ALA A 44 -3.15 9.38 -24.66
CA ALA A 44 -3.46 8.18 -25.41
C ALA A 44 -3.81 7.00 -24.48
N ILE A 45 -3.05 6.82 -23.40
CA ILE A 45 -3.34 5.78 -22.39
C ILE A 45 -4.69 6.00 -21.73
N ALA A 46 -5.00 7.23 -21.31
CA ALA A 46 -6.27 7.54 -20.65
C ALA A 46 -7.48 7.27 -21.56
N LEU A 47 -7.35 7.52 -22.86
CA LEU A 47 -8.40 7.25 -23.86
C LEU A 47 -8.53 5.75 -24.18
N GLY A 48 -7.42 5.00 -24.18
CA GLY A 48 -7.41 3.58 -24.55
C GLY A 48 -7.66 2.60 -23.39
N ALA A 49 -7.35 2.99 -22.15
CA ALA A 49 -7.48 2.14 -20.99
C ALA A 49 -8.86 2.25 -20.34
N ARG A 50 -9.46 1.10 -20.00
CA ARG A 50 -10.68 1.06 -19.19
C ARG A 50 -10.38 1.48 -17.75
N ASN A 51 -11.28 2.25 -17.14
CA ASN A 51 -11.15 2.74 -15.76
C ASN A 51 -9.83 3.51 -15.53
N ALA A 52 -9.44 4.32 -16.50
CA ALA A 52 -8.33 5.26 -16.41
C ALA A 52 -8.85 6.68 -16.18
N GLU A 53 -8.24 7.39 -15.24
CA GLU A 53 -8.51 8.80 -14.95
C GLU A 53 -7.24 9.62 -15.23
N TYR A 54 -7.36 10.71 -15.98
CA TYR A 54 -6.25 11.61 -16.24
C TYR A 54 -6.71 13.06 -16.28
N ASN A 55 -6.17 13.86 -15.36
CA ASN A 55 -6.34 15.31 -15.35
C ASN A 55 -4.98 15.97 -15.10
N PRO A 56 -4.25 16.39 -16.15
CA PRO A 56 -2.90 16.94 -16.02
C PRO A 56 -2.83 18.23 -15.19
N LYS A 57 -3.94 18.98 -15.08
CA LYS A 57 -4.00 20.18 -14.22
C LYS A 57 -4.01 19.83 -12.74
N ARG A 58 -4.53 18.64 -12.38
CA ARG A 58 -4.62 18.15 -11.01
C ARG A 58 -3.42 17.29 -10.62
N PHE A 59 -3.01 16.39 -11.51
CA PHE A 59 -1.97 15.41 -11.22
C PHE A 59 -1.30 14.91 -12.50
N ALA A 60 0.04 14.81 -12.48
CA ALA A 60 0.87 14.54 -13.66
C ALA A 60 0.97 13.04 -14.04
N ALA A 61 0.02 12.21 -13.62
CA ALA A 61 0.01 10.77 -13.89
C ALA A 61 -1.40 10.28 -14.23
N VAL A 62 -1.47 9.21 -15.03
CA VAL A 62 -2.71 8.47 -15.27
C VAL A 62 -2.96 7.54 -14.10
N ILE A 63 -4.19 7.55 -13.59
CA ILE A 63 -4.64 6.67 -12.53
C ILE A 63 -5.42 5.53 -13.16
N ILE A 64 -4.99 4.28 -12.95
CA ILE A 64 -5.72 3.10 -13.42
C ILE A 64 -6.05 2.22 -12.22
N ARG A 65 -7.25 1.63 -12.19
CA ARG A 65 -7.69 0.76 -11.10
C ARG A 65 -8.08 -0.63 -11.61
N ILE A 66 -7.68 -1.67 -10.90
CA ILE A 66 -8.10 -3.05 -11.15
C ILE A 66 -8.72 -3.66 -9.88
N ARG A 67 -9.61 -4.64 -10.06
CA ARG A 67 -10.35 -5.27 -8.96
C ARG A 67 -9.61 -6.41 -8.26
N LYS A 68 -8.75 -7.15 -8.97
CA LYS A 68 -8.05 -8.33 -8.42
C LYS A 68 -6.59 -8.38 -8.86
N PRO A 69 -5.61 -8.15 -7.96
CA PRO A 69 -5.77 -7.60 -6.60
C PRO A 69 -6.36 -6.18 -6.63
N ARG A 70 -7.19 -5.81 -5.65
CA ARG A 70 -7.82 -4.48 -5.60
C ARG A 70 -6.75 -3.42 -5.37
N THR A 71 -6.34 -2.76 -6.43
CA THR A 71 -5.17 -1.85 -6.41
C THR A 71 -5.40 -0.66 -7.31
N THR A 72 -4.56 0.36 -7.14
CA THR A 72 -4.48 1.54 -8.00
C THR A 72 -3.05 1.72 -8.47
N ALA A 73 -2.87 1.98 -9.77
CA ALA A 73 -1.60 2.37 -10.34
C ALA A 73 -1.60 3.87 -10.72
N LEU A 74 -0.48 4.53 -10.46
CA LEU A 74 -0.17 5.88 -10.92
C LEU A 74 0.95 5.74 -11.96
N ILE A 75 0.67 6.11 -13.21
CA ILE A 75 1.57 5.89 -14.35
C ILE A 75 2.04 7.25 -14.88
N PHE A 76 3.35 7.45 -14.89
CA PHE A 76 3.98 8.71 -15.27
C PHE A 76 4.51 8.65 -16.71
N ALA A 77 4.61 9.79 -17.37
CA ALA A 77 5.11 9.90 -18.76
C ALA A 77 6.56 9.40 -18.93
N SER A 78 7.32 9.33 -17.83
CA SER A 78 8.68 8.76 -17.79
C SER A 78 8.72 7.24 -17.92
N GLY A 79 7.59 6.55 -17.79
CA GLY A 79 7.54 5.09 -17.66
C GLY A 79 7.64 4.60 -16.22
N LYS A 80 7.84 5.48 -15.24
CA LYS A 80 7.72 5.11 -13.82
C LYS A 80 6.25 4.81 -13.50
N MET A 81 6.03 3.75 -12.74
CA MET A 81 4.71 3.38 -12.23
C MET A 81 4.77 3.14 -10.72
N VAL A 82 3.79 3.68 -10.00
CA VAL A 82 3.57 3.42 -8.57
C VAL A 82 2.32 2.57 -8.44
N VAL A 83 2.34 1.55 -7.60
CA VAL A 83 1.20 0.67 -7.31
C VAL A 83 0.90 0.71 -5.82
N THR A 84 -0.36 0.86 -5.45
CA THR A 84 -0.82 0.88 -4.06
C THR A 84 -2.16 0.15 -3.87
N GLY A 85 -2.46 -0.26 -2.64
CA GLY A 85 -3.70 -0.93 -2.24
C GLY A 85 -3.57 -2.44 -2.01
N ALA A 86 -2.40 -3.03 -2.31
CA ALA A 86 -2.15 -4.45 -2.07
C ALA A 86 -1.91 -4.72 -0.57
N ARG A 87 -2.27 -5.92 -0.11
CA ARG A 87 -2.08 -6.38 1.28
C ARG A 87 -0.98 -7.44 1.44
N SER A 88 -0.31 -7.81 0.36
CA SER A 88 0.87 -8.68 0.36
C SER A 88 1.84 -8.25 -0.75
N GLU A 89 3.11 -8.63 -0.60
CA GLU A 89 4.14 -8.28 -1.57
C GLU A 89 3.91 -8.98 -2.91
N GLU A 90 3.42 -10.22 -2.86
CA GLU A 90 3.03 -11.03 -4.01
C GLU A 90 1.90 -10.37 -4.80
N ASP A 91 0.86 -9.90 -4.11
CA ASP A 91 -0.26 -9.20 -4.74
C ASP A 91 0.17 -7.87 -5.34
N SER A 92 1.07 -7.14 -4.67
CA SER A 92 1.64 -5.90 -5.19
C SER A 92 2.39 -6.14 -6.50
N LYS A 93 3.26 -7.16 -6.53
CA LYS A 93 4.02 -7.56 -7.72
C LYS A 93 3.11 -8.08 -8.84
N MET A 94 2.09 -8.86 -8.49
CA MET A 94 1.09 -9.35 -9.45
C MET A 94 0.29 -8.19 -10.07
N ALA A 95 -0.17 -7.25 -9.26
CA ALA A 95 -0.87 -6.06 -9.71
C ALA A 95 0.01 -5.23 -10.65
N ALA A 96 1.26 -4.95 -10.26
CA ALA A 96 2.22 -4.24 -11.11
C ALA A 96 2.39 -4.91 -12.48
N LYS A 97 2.54 -6.24 -12.52
CA LYS A 97 2.60 -7.00 -13.79
C LYS A 97 1.33 -6.85 -14.62
N LYS A 98 0.14 -6.89 -14.00
CA LYS A 98 -1.14 -6.70 -14.71
C LYS A 98 -1.23 -5.32 -15.34
N TYR A 99 -0.82 -4.26 -14.64
CA TYR A 99 -0.76 -2.91 -15.21
C TYR A 99 0.24 -2.82 -16.37
N SER A 100 1.42 -3.44 -16.25
CA SER A 100 2.39 -3.49 -17.36
C SER A 100 1.82 -4.18 -18.60
N ILE A 101 0.99 -5.22 -18.43
CA ILE A 101 0.31 -5.90 -19.55
C ILE A 101 -0.74 -4.98 -20.18
N ILE A 102 -1.50 -4.22 -19.39
CA ILE A 102 -2.48 -3.24 -19.91
C ILE A 102 -1.75 -2.22 -20.80
N ILE A 103 -0.66 -1.63 -20.31
CA ILE A 103 0.11 -0.65 -21.09
C ILE A 103 0.75 -1.28 -22.34
N ARG A 104 1.25 -2.52 -22.24
CA ARG A 104 1.76 -3.25 -23.41
C ARG A 104 0.69 -3.49 -24.48
N ARG A 105 -0.55 -3.83 -24.08
CA ARG A 105 -1.67 -4.03 -25.00
C ARG A 105 -2.11 -2.74 -25.72
N LEU A 106 -1.75 -1.58 -25.19
CA LEU A 106 -1.97 -0.28 -25.84
C LEU A 106 -0.85 0.07 -26.86
N GLY A 107 0.10 -0.84 -27.10
CA GLY A 107 1.14 -0.67 -28.12
C GLY A 107 2.48 -0.13 -27.60
N TYR A 108 2.66 0.01 -26.28
CA TYR A 108 3.92 0.50 -25.72
C TYR A 108 4.93 -0.65 -25.48
N PRO A 109 6.23 -0.46 -25.80
CA PRO A 109 7.28 -1.46 -25.61
C PRO A 109 7.73 -1.55 -24.14
N VAL A 110 6.83 -2.01 -23.28
CA VAL A 110 7.03 -2.10 -21.83
C VAL A 110 8.04 -3.19 -21.46
N ARG A 111 9.04 -2.83 -20.65
CA ARG A 111 9.89 -3.78 -19.91
C ARG A 111 9.57 -3.66 -18.42
N PHE A 112 9.49 -4.78 -17.70
CA PHE A 112 9.21 -4.77 -16.26
C PHE A 112 10.55 -4.85 -15.51
N THR A 113 11.05 -3.71 -15.04
CA THR A 113 12.33 -3.63 -14.33
C THR A 113 12.21 -2.84 -13.03
N GLU A 114 13.19 -2.99 -12.15
CA GLU A 114 13.30 -2.18 -10.92
C GLU A 114 12.05 -2.23 -10.03
N PHE A 115 11.38 -3.39 -9.98
CA PHE A 115 10.28 -3.57 -9.02
C PHE A 115 10.85 -3.49 -7.60
N LYS A 116 10.31 -2.57 -6.80
CA LYS A 116 10.76 -2.33 -5.42
C LYS A 116 9.58 -1.96 -4.54
N ILE A 117 9.50 -2.60 -3.37
CA ILE A 117 8.60 -2.16 -2.30
C ILE A 117 9.17 -0.87 -1.70
N GLN A 118 8.35 0.17 -1.66
CA GLN A 118 8.72 1.50 -1.15
C GLN A 118 8.22 1.74 0.27
N ASN A 119 7.02 1.24 0.58
CA ASN A 119 6.42 1.41 1.89
C ASN A 119 5.47 0.25 2.21
N ILE A 120 5.39 -0.11 3.49
CA ILE A 120 4.45 -1.07 4.04
C ILE A 120 3.77 -0.40 5.23
N VAL A 121 2.44 -0.43 5.24
CA VAL A 121 1.61 0.05 6.34
C VAL A 121 0.96 -1.17 6.99
N SER A 122 1.16 -1.31 8.30
CA SER A 122 0.62 -2.41 9.09
C SER A 122 -0.10 -1.86 10.32
N SER A 123 -1.06 -2.63 10.84
CA SER A 123 -1.82 -2.31 12.04
C SER A 123 -1.87 -3.52 12.98
N CYS A 124 -1.82 -3.27 14.28
CA CYS A 124 -2.08 -4.26 15.31
C CYS A 124 -2.98 -3.66 16.40
N ASP A 125 -3.60 -4.52 17.19
CA ASP A 125 -4.39 -4.16 18.36
C ASP A 125 -3.76 -4.86 19.57
N THR A 126 -3.36 -4.07 20.57
CA THR A 126 -2.69 -4.55 21.78
C THR A 126 -3.66 -5.16 22.79
N LYS A 127 -4.99 -5.00 22.60
CA LYS A 127 -6.04 -5.52 23.49
C LYS A 127 -6.03 -4.94 24.92
N PHE A 128 -5.31 -3.84 25.15
CA PHE A 128 -5.36 -3.08 26.40
C PHE A 128 -5.23 -1.58 26.12
N SER A 129 -5.71 -0.76 27.05
CA SER A 129 -5.65 0.70 26.94
C SER A 129 -4.25 1.23 27.24
N ILE A 130 -3.80 2.22 26.47
CA ILE A 130 -2.50 2.87 26.63
C ILE A 130 -2.72 4.31 27.08
N ARG A 131 -2.07 4.73 28.16
CA ARG A 131 -2.10 6.12 28.63
C ARG A 131 -1.10 6.97 27.85
N LEU A 132 -1.57 7.70 26.85
CA LEU A 132 -0.73 8.43 25.90
C LEU A 132 0.04 9.58 26.55
N GLU A 133 -0.56 10.28 27.52
CA GLU A 133 0.08 11.39 28.24
C GLU A 133 1.33 10.90 29.00
N GLY A 134 1.22 9.74 29.63
CA GLY A 134 2.34 9.12 30.35
C GLY A 134 3.46 8.70 29.39
N LEU A 135 3.11 8.20 28.21
CA LEU A 135 4.09 7.80 27.21
C LEU A 135 4.87 9.00 26.66
N VAL A 136 4.20 10.10 26.34
CA VAL A 136 4.91 11.33 25.90
C VAL A 136 5.79 11.88 27.00
N PHE A 137 5.33 11.89 28.25
CA PHE A 137 6.14 12.37 29.37
C PHE A 137 7.46 11.59 29.50
N GLY A 138 7.42 10.26 29.37
CA GLY A 138 8.62 9.42 29.44
C GLY A 138 9.46 9.37 28.16
N HIS A 139 8.84 9.55 26.98
CA HIS A 139 9.47 9.36 25.67
C HIS A 139 9.33 10.61 24.78
N SER A 140 9.47 11.79 25.35
CA SER A 140 9.23 13.08 24.69
C SER A 140 10.07 13.30 23.44
N ASN A 141 11.31 12.83 23.43
CA ASN A 141 12.22 12.96 22.28
C ASN A 141 11.76 12.19 21.03
N TYR A 142 10.87 11.20 21.19
CA TYR A 142 10.41 10.33 20.11
C TYR A 142 8.90 10.46 19.84
N SER A 143 8.18 11.16 20.70
CA SER A 143 6.71 11.15 20.71
C SER A 143 6.17 12.55 20.44
N SER A 144 5.10 12.62 19.64
CA SER A 144 4.31 13.83 19.45
C SER A 144 2.84 13.50 19.66
N TYR A 145 2.18 14.19 20.58
CA TYR A 145 0.76 13.97 20.91
C TYR A 145 0.07 15.32 21.06
N GLU A 146 -0.78 15.64 20.09
CA GLU A 146 -1.55 16.87 20.01
C GLU A 146 -3.01 16.49 19.72
N PRO A 147 -3.81 16.11 20.74
CA PRO A 147 -5.14 15.49 20.54
C PRO A 147 -6.11 16.37 19.75
N GLU A 148 -5.95 17.69 19.80
CA GLU A 148 -6.73 18.67 19.03
C GLU A 148 -6.46 18.61 17.52
N LEU A 149 -5.25 18.18 17.13
CA LEU A 149 -4.85 18.03 15.72
C LEU A 149 -5.05 16.60 15.23
N PHE A 150 -4.69 15.62 16.07
CA PHE A 150 -4.79 14.20 15.76
C PHE A 150 -4.93 13.38 17.04
N PRO A 151 -5.93 12.50 17.16
CA PRO A 151 -6.23 11.80 18.42
C PRO A 151 -5.21 10.72 18.80
N GLY A 152 -4.28 10.35 17.91
CA GLY A 152 -3.25 9.35 18.19
C GLY A 152 -1.89 9.98 18.54
N LEU A 153 -1.08 9.24 19.29
CA LEU A 153 0.32 9.59 19.52
C LEU A 153 1.16 9.15 18.32
N ILE A 154 1.95 10.08 17.75
CA ILE A 154 2.92 9.78 16.69
C ILE A 154 4.25 9.45 17.35
N TYR A 155 4.69 8.19 17.24
CA TYR A 155 5.98 7.74 17.77
C TYR A 155 6.99 7.54 16.62
N ARG A 156 8.13 8.24 16.67
CA ARG A 156 9.22 8.15 15.71
C ARG A 156 10.36 7.33 16.30
N MET A 157 10.37 6.05 15.98
CA MET A 157 11.46 5.15 16.38
C MET A 157 12.74 5.53 15.62
N VAL A 158 13.83 5.74 16.35
CA VAL A 158 15.17 5.92 15.78
C VAL A 158 15.77 4.54 15.53
N LYS A 159 16.48 4.39 14.40
CA LYS A 159 17.18 3.17 14.03
C LYS A 159 18.47 2.97 14.83
#